data_AF-R7BGA0-F1
#
_entry.id   AF-R7BGA0-F1
#
_cell.length_a   1.000
_cell.length_b   1.000
_cell.length_c   1.000
_cell.angle_alpha   90.00
_cell.angle_beta   90.00
_cell.angle_gamma   90.00
#
_symmetry.space_group_name_H-M   'P 1'
#
loop_
_entity.id
_entity.type
_entity.pdbx_description
1 polymer ?
#
loop_
_entity_poly.entity_id
_entity_poly.type
_entity_poly.pdbx_seq_one_letter_code
_entity_poly.pdbx_strand_id
1 'polypeptide(L)'
;MNAVNHNNVVIFDDRGIPSIMCRFVRPKDAEEVPAVFKIGDKVADAIYISKYPNTVIDGRAYSMPMADPTANITFDEAVQACRCKGLGWHLMTAVEYEYLLNQSREKGTMPHGNTDWGKDYYHKDEQGKVSNFGRTYTGTGPVTWNHDHTPYGVSDLNGNVWEWLAGLRIKDGVIEFIPDNKAASPYCDLSKDSTEWQQAETSKGPVRANVECGEITITDTVAADDYTPDYDGVRIDELEVELSEIPQVLKDLGIIPDKRAEEENKTYVYFDATEGEYLPLRGSAFYCTSGSGPSALFLGNPRSGSLAIIGFRSAFYEVNGKLITE
;
A
#
# COMPACT_ATOMS: atom_id res chain seq x y z
N MET A 1 19.32 -5.93 16.96
CA MET A 1 18.50 -5.02 16.13
C MET A 1 19.34 -4.61 14.94
N ASN A 2 19.13 -5.26 13.79
CA ASN A 2 19.81 -4.88 12.55
C ASN A 2 19.12 -3.65 12.00
N ALA A 3 19.74 -2.48 12.14
CA ALA A 3 19.28 -1.28 11.45
C ALA A 3 19.39 -1.53 9.94
N VAL A 4 18.24 -1.64 9.26
CA VAL A 4 18.22 -1.58 7.80
C VAL A 4 18.66 -0.18 7.41
N ASN A 5 19.90 -0.07 6.92
CA ASN A 5 20.48 1.17 6.44
C ASN A 5 19.83 1.48 5.09
N HIS A 6 18.79 2.31 5.07
CA HIS A 6 18.18 2.79 3.84
C HIS A 6 18.78 4.16 3.50
N ASN A 7 19.12 4.35 2.24
CA ASN A 7 19.62 5.61 1.71
C ASN A 7 18.66 6.08 0.63
N ASN A 8 18.50 7.40 0.50
CA ASN A 8 17.88 7.95 -0.69
C ASN A 8 18.84 7.81 -1.86
N VAL A 9 18.33 7.31 -2.97
CA VAL A 9 19.06 7.14 -4.23
C VAL A 9 18.26 7.77 -5.36
N VAL A 10 18.95 8.10 -6.44
CA VAL A 10 18.31 8.53 -7.69
C VAL A 10 18.38 7.36 -8.65
N ILE A 11 17.23 6.89 -9.11
CA ILE A 11 17.14 5.89 -10.18
C ILE A 11 16.53 6.57 -11.41
N PHE A 12 17.17 6.37 -12.56
CA PHE A 12 16.72 6.89 -13.84
C PHE A 12 15.81 5.87 -14.53
N ASP A 13 14.77 6.35 -15.18
CA ASP A 13 13.93 5.52 -16.05
C ASP A 13 14.62 5.26 -17.41
N ASP A 14 13.98 4.48 -18.28
CA ASP A 14 14.52 4.17 -19.61
C ASP A 14 14.63 5.39 -20.57
N ARG A 15 14.18 6.57 -20.14
CA ARG A 15 14.35 7.87 -20.82
C ARG A 15 15.40 8.75 -20.15
N GLY A 16 16.05 8.28 -19.08
CA GLY A 16 17.03 9.06 -18.33
C GLY A 16 16.41 10.14 -17.43
N ILE A 17 15.13 10.01 -17.05
CA ILE A 17 14.46 10.94 -16.12
C ILE A 17 14.53 10.37 -14.69
N PRO A 18 14.98 11.15 -13.71
CA PRO A 18 15.23 10.67 -12.35
C PRO A 18 13.96 10.47 -11.52
N SER A 19 14.03 9.59 -10.54
CA SER A 19 13.10 9.50 -9.41
C SER A 19 13.87 9.30 -8.11
N ILE A 20 13.43 9.95 -7.04
CA ILE A 20 14.04 9.80 -5.71
C ILE A 20 13.42 8.59 -5.02
N MET A 21 14.25 7.62 -4.70
CA MET A 21 13.82 6.33 -4.15
C MET A 21 14.48 6.07 -2.79
N CYS A 22 13.81 5.31 -1.93
CA CYS A 22 14.37 4.76 -0.69
C CYS A 22 14.74 3.30 -0.93
N ARG A 23 16.02 2.96 -0.75
CA ARG A 23 16.53 1.59 -0.95
C ARG A 23 16.37 0.75 0.31
N PHE A 24 15.80 -0.44 0.17
CA PHE A 24 15.69 -1.45 1.22
C PHE A 24 16.40 -2.72 0.79
N VAL A 25 17.39 -3.15 1.58
CA VAL A 25 18.25 -4.28 1.25
C VAL A 25 17.71 -5.55 1.88
N ARG A 26 17.68 -6.63 1.12
CA ARG A 26 17.31 -7.95 1.64
C ARG A 26 18.23 -8.35 2.78
N PRO A 27 17.70 -8.76 3.95
CA PRO A 27 18.51 -9.29 5.04
C PRO A 27 19.14 -10.62 4.62
N LYS A 28 20.48 -10.72 4.67
CA LYS A 28 21.22 -11.93 4.27
C LYS A 28 21.18 -13.04 5.31
N ASP A 29 20.97 -12.69 6.57
CA ASP A 29 21.01 -13.60 7.72
C ASP A 29 19.60 -14.04 8.17
N ALA A 30 18.56 -13.75 7.38
CA ALA A 30 17.20 -14.18 7.69
C ALA A 30 17.04 -15.68 7.38
N GLU A 31 16.37 -16.42 8.27
CA GLU A 31 16.09 -17.84 8.11
C GLU A 31 15.25 -18.11 6.84
N GLU A 32 14.27 -17.24 6.60
CA GLU A 32 13.49 -17.23 5.36
C GLU A 32 13.61 -15.87 4.67
N VAL A 33 13.54 -15.90 3.33
CA VAL A 33 13.49 -14.68 2.52
C VAL A 33 12.13 -14.00 2.77
N PRO A 34 12.09 -12.72 3.21
CA PRO A 34 10.82 -12.01 3.37
C PRO A 34 10.05 -11.91 2.05
N ALA A 35 8.72 -12.02 2.11
CA ALA A 35 7.83 -12.02 0.93
C ALA A 35 8.09 -10.84 -0.02
N VAL A 36 8.38 -9.66 0.53
CA VAL A 36 8.67 -8.43 -0.22
C VAL A 36 9.83 -8.58 -1.21
N PHE A 37 10.78 -9.50 -0.96
CA PHE A 37 11.92 -9.74 -1.85
C PHE A 37 11.72 -10.92 -2.82
N LYS A 38 10.59 -11.63 -2.77
CA LYS A 38 10.28 -12.75 -3.67
C LYS A 38 9.41 -12.25 -4.84
N ILE A 39 10.04 -12.00 -5.99
CA ILE A 39 9.39 -11.47 -7.19
C ILE A 39 9.16 -12.61 -8.17
N GLY A 40 8.12 -13.42 -7.92
CA GLY A 40 7.85 -14.62 -8.71
C GLY A 40 8.98 -15.65 -8.61
N ASP A 41 9.65 -15.95 -9.73
CA ASP A 41 10.78 -16.87 -9.77
C ASP A 41 12.13 -16.23 -9.36
N LYS A 42 12.13 -14.92 -9.08
CA LYS A 42 13.33 -14.16 -8.72
C LYS A 42 13.33 -13.80 -7.25
N VAL A 43 14.53 -13.70 -6.69
CA VAL A 43 14.74 -13.11 -5.37
C VAL A 43 15.52 -11.80 -5.52
N ALA A 44 14.91 -10.69 -5.12
CA ALA A 44 15.50 -9.37 -5.18
C ALA A 44 16.58 -9.19 -4.10
N ASP A 45 17.68 -8.53 -4.46
CA ASP A 45 18.71 -8.12 -3.51
C ASP A 45 18.33 -6.83 -2.77
N ALA A 46 17.54 -5.98 -3.45
CA ALA A 46 16.97 -4.79 -2.87
C ALA A 46 15.66 -4.42 -3.59
N ILE A 47 14.77 -3.77 -2.83
CA ILE A 47 13.61 -3.06 -3.37
C ILE A 47 13.81 -1.56 -3.16
N TYR A 48 13.12 -0.78 -3.95
CA TYR A 48 13.23 0.67 -3.99
C TYR A 48 11.82 1.24 -4.02
N ILE A 49 11.43 1.94 -2.97
CA ILE A 49 10.12 2.58 -2.92
C ILE A 49 10.29 4.05 -3.25
N SER A 50 9.41 4.61 -4.08
CA SER A 50 9.34 6.05 -4.30
C SER A 50 9.29 6.78 -2.96
N LYS A 51 10.20 7.73 -2.76
CA LYS A 51 10.25 8.48 -1.50
C LYS A 51 8.95 9.27 -1.29
N TYR A 52 8.39 9.78 -2.38
CA TYR A 52 7.21 10.61 -2.40
C TYR A 52 6.08 9.98 -3.23
N PRO A 53 4.80 10.24 -2.90
CA PRO A 53 3.67 10.02 -3.81
C PRO A 53 4.00 10.57 -5.20
N ASN A 54 3.65 9.84 -6.26
CA ASN A 54 4.17 10.14 -7.58
C ASN A 54 3.37 11.23 -8.30
N THR A 55 4.07 11.97 -9.17
CA THR A 55 3.47 12.84 -10.17
C THR A 55 3.66 12.20 -11.56
N VAL A 56 2.66 12.30 -12.42
CA VAL A 56 2.69 11.76 -13.78
C VAL A 56 3.13 12.85 -14.75
N ILE A 57 4.22 12.61 -15.47
CA ILE A 57 4.74 13.49 -16.53
C ILE A 57 4.84 12.64 -17.81
N ASP A 58 4.19 13.08 -18.89
CA ASP A 58 4.16 12.37 -20.18
C ASP A 58 3.82 10.88 -20.07
N GLY A 59 2.83 10.55 -19.23
CA GLY A 59 2.32 9.20 -19.02
C GLY A 59 3.20 8.29 -18.15
N ARG A 60 4.17 8.86 -17.41
CA ARG A 60 5.09 8.10 -16.54
C ARG A 60 5.12 8.66 -15.13
N ALA A 61 5.23 7.78 -14.16
CA ALA A 61 5.25 8.15 -12.75
C ALA A 61 6.64 8.64 -12.31
N TYR A 62 6.74 9.70 -11.51
CA TYR A 62 8.01 10.18 -10.98
C TYR A 62 7.87 10.56 -9.51
N SER A 63 8.84 10.11 -8.71
CA SER A 63 8.96 10.52 -7.32
C SER A 63 9.81 11.78 -7.23
N MET A 64 9.13 12.91 -7.07
CA MET A 64 9.73 14.25 -7.05
C MET A 64 9.36 14.96 -5.74
N PRO A 65 10.29 15.69 -5.10
CA PRO A 65 9.96 16.55 -3.99
C PRO A 65 9.24 17.81 -4.50
N MET A 66 8.47 18.46 -3.65
CA MET A 66 7.81 19.74 -3.99
C MET A 66 6.85 19.65 -5.19
N ALA A 67 6.33 18.46 -5.52
CA ALA A 67 5.40 18.24 -6.62
C ALA A 67 3.96 18.09 -6.08
N ASP A 68 2.96 18.50 -6.86
CA ASP A 68 1.57 18.11 -6.56
C ASP A 68 1.44 16.63 -6.97
N PRO A 69 1.09 15.71 -6.06
CA PRO A 69 0.97 14.31 -6.41
C PRO A 69 -0.20 14.13 -7.39
N THR A 70 -0.06 13.20 -8.33
CA THR A 70 -1.13 12.89 -9.26
C THR A 70 -2.25 12.20 -8.51
N ALA A 71 -3.46 12.73 -8.69
CA ALA A 71 -4.71 12.12 -8.27
C ALA A 71 -5.67 12.03 -9.47
N ASN A 72 -6.90 11.53 -9.26
CA ASN A 72 -7.85 11.21 -10.34
C ASN A 72 -7.28 10.21 -11.33
N ILE A 73 -6.67 9.14 -10.82
CA ILE A 73 -6.08 8.09 -11.63
C ILE A 73 -6.71 6.75 -11.27
N THR A 74 -7.04 5.96 -12.29
CA THR A 74 -7.53 4.59 -12.10
C THR A 74 -6.39 3.64 -11.73
N PHE A 75 -6.72 2.44 -11.24
CA PHE A 75 -5.71 1.43 -10.93
C PHE A 75 -4.88 1.06 -12.16
N ASP A 76 -5.54 0.81 -13.30
CA ASP A 76 -4.87 0.38 -14.53
C ASP A 76 -3.96 1.50 -15.10
N GLU A 77 -4.38 2.77 -15.01
CA GLU A 77 -3.54 3.91 -15.39
C GLU A 77 -2.32 4.07 -14.46
N ALA A 78 -2.48 3.85 -13.14
CA ALA A 78 -1.37 3.90 -12.18
C ALA A 78 -0.35 2.78 -12.46
N VAL A 79 -0.82 1.55 -12.71
CA VAL A 79 0.03 0.42 -13.14
C VAL A 79 0.77 0.78 -14.42
N GLN A 80 0.08 1.32 -15.42
CA GLN A 80 0.67 1.70 -16.70
C GLN A 80 1.73 2.80 -16.52
N ALA A 81 1.44 3.86 -15.75
CA ALA A 81 2.36 4.96 -15.51
C ALA A 81 3.66 4.50 -14.85
N CYS A 82 3.58 3.53 -13.94
CA CYS A 82 4.76 2.90 -13.34
C CYS A 82 5.53 2.03 -14.35
N ARG A 83 4.86 1.08 -15.01
CA ARG A 83 5.49 0.13 -15.94
C ARG A 83 6.10 0.83 -17.15
N CYS A 84 5.53 1.95 -17.59
CA CYS A 84 6.06 2.73 -18.70
C CYS A 84 7.47 3.27 -18.42
N LYS A 85 7.93 3.35 -17.17
CA LYS A 85 9.31 3.79 -16.82
C LYS A 85 10.40 2.81 -17.26
N GLY A 86 10.04 1.55 -17.54
CA GLY A 86 10.97 0.52 -17.99
C GLY A 86 10.94 -0.74 -17.11
N LEU A 87 11.71 -1.75 -17.52
CA LEU A 87 11.71 -3.06 -16.87
C LEU A 87 12.14 -2.96 -15.40
N GLY A 88 11.35 -3.55 -14.50
CA GLY A 88 11.57 -3.51 -13.05
C GLY A 88 10.73 -2.45 -12.31
N TRP A 89 10.25 -1.42 -13.01
CA TRP A 89 9.34 -0.44 -12.43
C TRP A 89 7.91 -0.98 -12.35
N HIS A 90 7.26 -0.78 -11.21
CA HIS A 90 5.93 -1.29 -10.92
C HIS A 90 5.17 -0.36 -9.98
N LEU A 91 3.84 -0.52 -9.93
CA LEU A 91 3.02 0.08 -8.89
C LEU A 91 3.40 -0.56 -7.55
N MET A 92 3.59 0.24 -6.51
CA MET A 92 3.92 -0.28 -5.17
C MET A 92 2.90 -1.34 -4.74
N THR A 93 3.39 -2.43 -4.14
CA THR A 93 2.53 -3.56 -3.78
C THR A 93 2.03 -3.47 -2.34
N ALA A 94 0.95 -4.20 -2.04
CA ALA A 94 0.42 -4.30 -0.67
C ALA A 94 1.47 -4.86 0.31
N VAL A 95 2.28 -5.82 -0.13
CA VAL A 95 3.36 -6.41 0.66
C VAL A 95 4.49 -5.42 0.91
N GLU A 96 4.82 -4.57 -0.07
CA GLU A 96 5.79 -3.49 0.11
C GLU A 96 5.31 -2.44 1.10
N TYR A 97 4.03 -2.10 1.05
CA TYR A 97 3.45 -1.11 1.96
C TYR A 97 3.48 -1.60 3.39
N GLU A 98 3.05 -2.84 3.61
CA GLU A 98 3.08 -3.46 4.93
C GLU A 98 4.52 -3.67 5.45
N TYR A 99 5.48 -3.95 4.56
CA TYR A 99 6.89 -4.00 4.93
C TYR A 99 7.41 -2.66 5.48
N LEU A 100 7.02 -1.52 4.90
CA LEU A 100 7.35 -0.20 5.44
C LEU A 100 6.68 0.05 6.78
N LEU A 101 5.39 -0.26 6.86
CA LEU A 101 4.59 0.00 8.06
C LEU A 101 5.07 -0.83 9.26
N ASN A 102 5.52 -2.07 9.02
CA ASN A 102 6.16 -2.88 10.06
C ASN A 102 7.44 -2.24 10.60
N GLN A 103 8.27 -1.61 9.75
CA GLN A 103 9.43 -0.86 10.25
C GLN A 103 9.01 0.33 11.12
N SER A 104 7.90 1.01 10.77
CA SER A 104 7.34 2.09 11.60
C SER A 104 6.90 1.57 12.96
N ARG A 105 6.22 0.42 13.01
CA ARG A 105 5.79 -0.23 14.26
C ARG A 105 6.97 -0.64 15.13
N GLU A 106 8.01 -1.22 14.54
CA GLU A 106 9.21 -1.66 15.25
C GLU A 106 9.99 -0.49 15.87
N LYS A 107 10.00 0.67 15.19
CA LYS A 107 10.69 1.87 15.65
C LYS A 107 9.83 2.77 16.54
N GLY A 108 8.52 2.56 16.60
CA GLY A 108 7.58 3.45 17.27
C GLY A 108 7.43 4.79 16.55
N THR A 109 7.45 4.75 15.22
CA THR A 109 7.47 5.92 14.33
C THR A 109 6.35 5.84 13.29
N MET A 110 5.12 5.50 13.70
CA MET A 110 4.01 5.52 12.75
C MET A 110 3.91 6.90 12.11
N PRO A 111 3.79 6.98 10.77
CA PRO A 111 3.87 8.28 10.12
C PRO A 111 2.62 9.11 10.38
N HIS A 112 2.85 10.36 10.79
CA HIS A 112 1.84 11.41 10.75
C HIS A 112 1.64 11.85 9.30
N GLY A 113 0.70 12.76 9.05
CA GLY A 113 0.43 13.11 7.66
C GLY A 113 -0.59 14.20 7.43
N ASN A 114 -0.69 14.65 6.18
CA ASN A 114 -1.74 15.58 5.79
C ASN A 114 -3.11 14.88 5.81
N THR A 115 -3.84 14.99 6.92
CA THR A 115 -5.17 14.39 7.15
C THR A 115 -6.24 15.45 7.42
N ASP A 116 -5.85 16.74 7.50
CA ASP A 116 -6.72 17.89 7.73
C ASP A 116 -6.26 19.12 6.93
N TRP A 117 -6.53 19.11 5.62
CA TRP A 117 -6.38 20.22 4.68
C TRP A 117 -5.01 20.92 4.71
N GLY A 118 -3.95 20.13 4.75
CA GLY A 118 -2.56 20.58 4.81
C GLY A 118 -1.85 20.26 6.12
N LYS A 119 -2.58 19.75 7.11
CA LYS A 119 -2.10 19.50 8.47
C LYS A 119 -2.36 18.07 8.91
N ASP A 120 -1.67 17.66 9.96
CA ASP A 120 -2.05 16.45 10.68
C ASP A 120 -3.21 16.74 11.64
N TYR A 121 -4.23 15.90 11.62
CA TYR A 121 -5.43 16.07 12.44
C TYR A 121 -5.14 15.94 13.94
N TYR A 122 -4.27 15.01 14.33
CA TYR A 122 -3.90 14.76 15.73
C TYR A 122 -2.76 15.68 16.20
N HIS A 123 -1.90 16.14 15.27
CA HIS A 123 -0.74 16.98 15.50
C HIS A 123 -0.85 18.29 14.70
N LYS A 124 -1.79 19.16 15.11
CA LYS A 124 -2.20 20.37 14.35
C LYS A 124 -1.11 21.42 14.11
N ASP A 125 0.01 21.32 14.83
CA ASP A 125 1.20 22.17 14.63
C ASP A 125 2.04 21.69 13.43
N GLU A 126 1.86 20.44 13.00
CA GLU A 126 2.49 19.87 11.81
C GLU A 126 1.70 20.24 10.56
N GLN A 127 2.40 20.82 9.58
CA GLN A 127 1.79 21.22 8.32
C GLN A 127 2.78 21.09 7.17
N GLY A 128 2.27 20.67 6.02
CA GLY A 128 2.98 20.74 4.75
C GLY A 128 2.67 22.04 4.01
N LYS A 129 3.36 22.27 2.89
CA LYS A 129 3.02 23.36 1.99
C LYS A 129 1.82 22.93 1.13
N VAL A 130 0.67 23.54 1.38
CA VAL A 130 -0.57 23.25 0.65
C VAL A 130 -0.42 23.53 -0.84
N SER A 131 -0.83 22.56 -1.66
CA SER A 131 -0.97 22.63 -3.12
C SER A 131 -2.46 22.76 -3.48
N ASN A 132 -2.93 22.04 -4.50
CA ASN A 132 -4.32 22.10 -4.94
C ASN A 132 -5.25 21.28 -4.04
N PHE A 133 -6.51 21.74 -3.89
CA PHE A 133 -7.60 21.00 -3.24
C PHE A 133 -7.35 20.56 -1.78
N GLY A 134 -6.35 21.09 -1.07
CA GLY A 134 -6.01 20.68 0.31
C GLY A 134 -4.89 19.63 0.39
N ARG A 135 -4.41 19.12 -0.74
CA ARG A 135 -3.17 18.35 -0.81
C ARG A 135 -1.98 19.21 -0.39
N THR A 136 -0.87 18.55 -0.11
CA THR A 136 0.42 19.18 0.12
C THR A 136 1.38 18.79 -0.98
N TYR A 137 2.25 19.73 -1.35
CA TYR A 137 3.40 19.37 -2.16
C TYR A 137 4.18 18.25 -1.46
N THR A 138 4.57 17.24 -2.23
CA THR A 138 5.22 16.04 -1.73
C THR A 138 6.47 16.34 -0.89
N GLY A 139 6.57 15.70 0.27
CA GLY A 139 7.73 15.81 1.15
C GLY A 139 7.92 17.16 1.83
N THR A 140 6.88 18.00 1.88
CA THR A 140 6.95 19.32 2.54
C THR A 140 6.54 19.33 3.99
N GLY A 141 5.97 18.22 4.48
CA GLY A 141 5.70 18.03 5.90
C GLY A 141 6.97 17.85 6.73
N PRO A 142 6.85 17.88 8.07
CA PRO A 142 7.95 17.55 8.98
C PRO A 142 8.42 16.10 8.82
N VAL A 143 9.59 15.77 9.38
CA VAL A 143 10.14 14.40 9.29
C VAL A 143 9.25 13.35 9.95
N THR A 144 8.36 13.73 10.86
CA THR A 144 7.33 12.86 11.47
C THR A 144 6.32 12.32 10.44
N TRP A 145 6.26 12.91 9.24
CA TRP A 145 5.44 12.41 8.13
C TRP A 145 6.17 11.33 7.30
N ASN A 146 7.42 11.03 7.62
CA ASN A 146 8.17 9.95 7.01
C ASN A 146 8.04 8.68 7.85
N HIS A 147 7.99 7.50 7.21
CA HIS A 147 7.71 6.22 7.86
C HIS A 147 8.62 5.85 9.05
N ASP A 148 9.80 6.44 9.15
CA ASP A 148 10.79 6.17 10.19
C ASP A 148 11.16 7.41 11.00
N HIS A 149 10.41 8.50 10.82
CA HIS A 149 10.66 9.84 11.40
C HIS A 149 12.04 10.43 11.10
N THR A 150 12.75 9.96 10.06
CA THR A 150 14.03 10.53 9.60
C THR A 150 13.86 11.30 8.30
N PRO A 151 14.74 12.25 7.95
CA PRO A 151 14.69 12.91 6.64
C PRO A 151 14.94 11.95 5.46
N TYR A 152 15.35 10.71 5.70
CA TYR A 152 15.64 9.71 4.67
C TYR A 152 14.48 8.75 4.41
N GLY A 153 13.49 8.71 5.30
CA GLY A 153 12.35 7.83 5.16
C GLY A 153 11.46 8.14 3.96
N VAL A 154 10.64 7.15 3.62
CA VAL A 154 9.52 7.30 2.69
C VAL A 154 8.50 8.26 3.30
N SER A 155 8.16 9.32 2.58
CA SER A 155 7.26 10.40 3.00
C SER A 155 5.81 10.12 2.67
N ASP A 156 4.91 10.80 3.39
CA ASP A 156 3.49 10.95 3.06
C ASP A 156 2.78 9.59 2.87
N LEU A 157 3.09 8.59 3.71
CA LEU A 157 2.33 7.34 3.77
C LEU A 157 1.00 7.50 4.51
N ASN A 158 0.87 8.57 5.30
CA ASN A 158 -0.38 8.96 5.94
C ASN A 158 -0.88 10.25 5.29
N GLY A 159 -2.12 10.25 4.81
CA GLY A 159 -2.77 11.40 4.24
C GLY A 159 -2.22 11.82 2.88
N ASN A 160 -2.47 13.09 2.53
CA ASN A 160 -2.28 13.69 1.22
C ASN A 160 -3.18 13.04 0.16
N VAL A 161 -2.91 11.80 -0.26
CA VAL A 161 -3.77 11.03 -1.16
C VAL A 161 -3.75 9.56 -0.75
N TRP A 162 -4.90 8.90 -0.88
CA TRP A 162 -5.00 7.46 -0.85
C TRP A 162 -4.15 6.88 -1.99
N GLU A 163 -3.50 5.75 -1.76
CA GLU A 163 -2.62 5.15 -2.77
C GLU A 163 -3.12 3.80 -3.24
N TRP A 164 -3.29 3.67 -4.56
CA TRP A 164 -3.45 2.37 -5.21
C TRP A 164 -2.26 1.47 -4.92
N LEU A 165 -2.54 0.22 -4.54
CA LEU A 165 -1.53 -0.82 -4.37
C LEU A 165 -1.84 -2.04 -5.23
N ALA A 166 -0.80 -2.70 -5.73
CA ALA A 166 -0.92 -3.96 -6.46
C ALA A 166 -0.87 -5.19 -5.54
N GLY A 167 -1.44 -6.31 -6.00
CA GLY A 167 -1.24 -7.63 -5.39
C GLY A 167 -2.24 -8.06 -4.31
N LEU A 168 -3.25 -7.23 -4.03
CA LEU A 168 -4.38 -7.57 -3.16
C LEU A 168 -5.67 -7.11 -3.86
N ARG A 169 -6.76 -7.84 -3.68
CA ARG A 169 -8.13 -7.42 -4.02
C ARG A 169 -9.14 -8.14 -3.14
N ILE A 170 -10.38 -7.68 -3.16
CA ILE A 170 -11.54 -8.47 -2.74
C ILE A 170 -12.44 -8.70 -3.96
N LYS A 171 -12.87 -9.95 -4.13
CA LYS A 171 -13.64 -10.43 -5.27
C LYS A 171 -14.85 -11.18 -4.74
N ASP A 172 -16.04 -10.59 -4.91
CA ASP A 172 -17.30 -11.18 -4.43
C ASP A 172 -17.23 -11.56 -2.92
N GLY A 173 -16.65 -10.65 -2.12
CA GLY A 173 -16.40 -10.83 -0.69
C GLY A 173 -15.19 -11.73 -0.32
N VAL A 174 -14.55 -12.40 -1.28
CA VAL A 174 -13.39 -13.27 -1.05
C VAL A 174 -12.09 -12.46 -1.15
N ILE A 175 -11.20 -12.63 -0.17
CA ILE A 175 -9.89 -11.99 -0.19
C ILE A 175 -8.98 -12.73 -1.16
N GLU A 176 -8.48 -12.02 -2.16
CA GLU A 176 -7.58 -12.56 -3.17
C GLU A 176 -6.28 -11.77 -3.22
N PHE A 177 -5.20 -12.47 -3.57
CA PHE A 177 -3.86 -11.92 -3.59
C PHE A 177 -3.03 -12.51 -4.72
N ILE A 178 -1.93 -11.85 -5.03
CA ILE A 178 -0.89 -12.40 -5.90
C ILE A 178 0.27 -12.86 -5.01
N PRO A 179 0.73 -14.12 -5.11
CA PRO A 179 1.69 -14.68 -4.18
C PRO A 179 2.98 -13.89 -3.99
N ASP A 180 3.43 -13.85 -2.73
CA ASP A 180 4.60 -13.09 -2.29
C ASP A 180 4.57 -11.64 -2.80
N ASN A 181 5.63 -11.17 -3.44
CA ASN A 181 5.67 -9.88 -4.13
C ASN A 181 5.71 -10.07 -5.66
N LYS A 182 5.08 -11.14 -6.19
CA LYS A 182 5.02 -11.38 -7.65
C LYS A 182 4.31 -10.26 -8.41
N ALA A 183 3.42 -9.50 -7.76
CA ALA A 183 2.75 -8.34 -8.34
C ALA A 183 3.73 -7.24 -8.82
N ALA A 184 4.95 -7.18 -8.27
CA ALA A 184 6.02 -6.29 -8.72
C ALA A 184 6.64 -6.72 -10.07
N SER A 185 6.41 -7.97 -10.50
CA SER A 185 6.95 -8.47 -11.76
C SER A 185 6.30 -7.73 -12.94
N PRO A 186 7.09 -7.28 -13.94
CA PRO A 186 6.56 -6.71 -15.17
C PRO A 186 5.76 -7.71 -16.01
N TYR A 187 5.92 -9.02 -15.73
CA TYR A 187 5.23 -10.10 -16.42
C TYR A 187 4.00 -10.63 -15.67
N CYS A 188 3.71 -10.11 -14.48
CA CYS A 188 2.51 -10.47 -13.75
C CYS A 188 1.29 -9.79 -14.37
N ASP A 189 0.27 -10.58 -14.71
CA ASP A 189 -1.00 -10.04 -15.18
C ASP A 189 -1.87 -9.61 -13.99
N LEU A 190 -2.13 -8.30 -13.89
CA LEU A 190 -2.96 -7.67 -12.85
C LEU A 190 -4.41 -7.42 -13.33
N SER A 191 -4.77 -7.95 -14.51
CA SER A 191 -6.11 -7.83 -15.06
C SER A 191 -7.16 -8.56 -14.20
N LYS A 192 -8.44 -8.22 -14.40
CA LYS A 192 -9.56 -8.74 -13.61
C LYS A 192 -9.69 -10.26 -13.70
N ASP A 193 -9.48 -10.81 -14.89
CA ASP A 193 -9.69 -12.23 -15.19
C ASP A 193 -8.38 -13.01 -15.19
N SER A 194 -7.30 -12.41 -14.67
CA SER A 194 -5.99 -13.03 -14.57
C SER A 194 -6.00 -14.26 -13.65
N THR A 195 -5.30 -15.31 -14.07
CA THR A 195 -5.07 -16.51 -13.25
C THR A 195 -3.96 -16.32 -12.22
N GLU A 196 -3.36 -15.13 -12.14
CA GLU A 196 -2.34 -14.81 -11.13
C GLU A 196 -2.94 -14.61 -9.74
N TRP A 197 -4.22 -14.25 -9.67
CA TRP A 197 -4.96 -14.09 -8.43
C TRP A 197 -5.24 -15.45 -7.79
N GLN A 198 -4.96 -15.55 -6.50
CA GLN A 198 -5.24 -16.72 -5.66
C GLN A 198 -6.11 -16.28 -4.50
N GLN A 199 -7.01 -17.16 -4.07
CA GLN A 199 -7.79 -16.96 -2.85
C GLN A 199 -6.91 -17.19 -1.64
N ALA A 200 -7.02 -16.31 -0.64
CA ALA A 200 -6.51 -16.64 0.68
C ALA A 200 -7.35 -17.80 1.23
N GLU A 201 -6.72 -18.85 1.75
CA GLU A 201 -7.40 -20.05 2.22
C GLU A 201 -6.92 -20.46 3.62
N THR A 202 -7.83 -21.09 4.35
CA THR A 202 -7.56 -21.89 5.55
C THR A 202 -7.95 -23.35 5.28
N SER A 203 -7.76 -24.21 6.27
CA SER A 203 -8.22 -25.59 6.30
C SER A 203 -9.75 -25.73 6.17
N LYS A 204 -10.52 -24.67 6.42
CA LYS A 204 -11.98 -24.63 6.26
C LYS A 204 -12.45 -24.11 4.90
N GLY A 205 -11.62 -23.35 4.19
CA GLY A 205 -11.95 -22.80 2.87
C GLY A 205 -11.43 -21.39 2.65
N PRO A 206 -11.99 -20.68 1.65
CA PRO A 206 -11.58 -19.32 1.31
C PRO A 206 -11.83 -18.33 2.45
N VAL A 207 -10.88 -17.44 2.67
CA VAL A 207 -11.01 -16.30 3.60
C VAL A 207 -11.82 -15.20 2.93
N ARG A 208 -12.78 -14.66 3.68
CA ARG A 208 -13.74 -13.67 3.21
C ARG A 208 -13.85 -12.52 4.21
N ALA A 209 -14.30 -11.37 3.73
CA ALA A 209 -14.86 -10.34 4.60
C ALA A 209 -16.38 -10.54 4.62
N ASN A 210 -16.92 -10.85 5.80
CA ASN A 210 -18.35 -10.76 6.06
C ASN A 210 -18.65 -9.33 6.54
N VAL A 211 -19.54 -8.64 5.83
CA VAL A 211 -19.92 -7.25 6.11
C VAL A 211 -21.43 -7.19 6.33
N GLU A 212 -21.84 -6.77 7.51
CA GLU A 212 -23.24 -6.68 7.94
C GLU A 212 -23.45 -5.46 8.85
N CYS A 213 -24.19 -4.45 8.38
CA CYS A 213 -24.76 -3.36 9.21
C CYS A 213 -23.84 -2.77 10.29
N GLY A 214 -22.67 -2.25 9.91
CA GLY A 214 -21.70 -1.64 10.84
C GLY A 214 -20.69 -2.61 11.43
N GLU A 215 -20.74 -3.89 11.06
CA GLU A 215 -19.82 -4.93 11.53
C GLU A 215 -19.06 -5.54 10.35
N ILE A 216 -17.76 -5.78 10.56
CA ILE A 216 -16.90 -6.47 9.59
C ILE A 216 -16.18 -7.60 10.30
N THR A 217 -16.35 -8.82 9.80
CA THR A 217 -15.66 -10.02 10.28
C THR A 217 -14.82 -10.63 9.17
N ILE A 218 -13.53 -10.83 9.40
CA ILE A 218 -12.71 -11.67 8.52
C ILE A 218 -12.90 -13.13 8.94
N THR A 219 -13.50 -13.94 8.08
CA THR A 219 -13.92 -15.32 8.40
C THR A 219 -13.53 -16.30 7.29
N ASP A 220 -13.46 -17.58 7.65
CA ASP A 220 -13.28 -18.72 6.73
C ASP A 220 -14.50 -19.65 6.71
N THR A 221 -15.60 -19.17 7.28
CA THR A 221 -16.88 -19.85 7.23
C THR A 221 -17.55 -19.59 5.88
N VAL A 222 -18.28 -20.60 5.39
CA VAL A 222 -19.13 -20.42 4.21
C VAL A 222 -20.23 -19.44 4.60
N ALA A 223 -20.45 -18.43 3.75
CA ALA A 223 -21.54 -17.47 3.93
C ALA A 223 -22.87 -18.21 4.09
N ALA A 224 -23.69 -17.76 5.05
CA ALA A 224 -25.01 -18.31 5.27
C ALA A 224 -25.91 -18.09 4.02
N ASP A 225 -26.89 -18.97 3.82
CA ASP A 225 -27.79 -18.90 2.66
C ASP A 225 -28.61 -17.58 2.62
N ASP A 226 -28.84 -16.95 3.77
CA ASP A 226 -29.55 -15.68 3.94
C ASP A 226 -28.62 -14.46 4.07
N TYR A 227 -27.30 -14.65 3.95
CA TYR A 227 -26.34 -13.56 3.95
C TYR A 227 -26.55 -12.64 2.73
N THR A 228 -26.68 -11.34 2.98
CA THR A 228 -26.74 -10.31 1.94
C THR A 228 -25.48 -9.46 2.03
N PRO A 229 -24.55 -9.57 1.07
CA PRO A 229 -23.32 -8.79 1.10
C PRO A 229 -23.55 -7.28 1.05
N ASP A 230 -22.72 -6.55 1.79
CA ASP A 230 -22.78 -5.09 1.92
C ASP A 230 -21.37 -4.47 1.85
N TYR A 231 -21.32 -3.14 1.92
CA TYR A 231 -20.12 -2.35 2.09
C TYR A 231 -20.18 -1.59 3.42
N ASP A 232 -19.10 -1.63 4.19
CA ASP A 232 -18.97 -0.82 5.40
C ASP A 232 -17.52 -0.51 5.75
N GLY A 233 -17.34 0.32 6.78
CA GLY A 233 -16.07 0.60 7.40
C GLY A 233 -16.13 0.65 8.92
N VAL A 234 -15.20 -0.05 9.55
CA VAL A 234 -15.07 -0.10 11.02
C VAL A 234 -13.68 0.36 11.44
N ARG A 235 -13.57 0.73 12.72
CA ARG A 235 -12.24 0.93 13.29
C ARG A 235 -11.49 -0.38 13.33
N ILE A 236 -10.18 -0.32 13.22
CA ILE A 236 -9.32 -1.52 13.23
C ILE A 236 -9.46 -2.31 14.54
N ASP A 237 -9.73 -1.66 15.68
CA ASP A 237 -9.96 -2.33 16.96
C ASP A 237 -11.36 -2.98 17.08
N GLU A 238 -12.25 -2.67 16.14
CA GLU A 238 -13.59 -3.24 16.00
C GLU A 238 -13.67 -4.29 14.88
N LEU A 239 -12.59 -4.49 14.11
CA LEU A 239 -12.52 -5.55 13.09
C LEU A 239 -12.47 -6.92 13.75
N GLU A 240 -13.51 -7.72 13.54
CA GLU A 240 -13.58 -9.08 14.08
C GLU A 240 -12.82 -10.07 13.20
N VAL A 241 -12.24 -11.10 13.84
CA VAL A 241 -11.48 -12.15 13.16
C VAL A 241 -11.96 -13.50 13.68
N GLU A 242 -12.68 -14.22 12.82
CA GLU A 242 -13.21 -15.56 13.07
C GLU A 242 -12.61 -16.56 12.09
N LEU A 243 -11.30 -16.72 12.16
CA LEU A 243 -10.55 -17.66 11.33
C LEU A 243 -10.12 -18.88 12.14
N SER A 244 -10.14 -20.06 11.53
CA SER A 244 -9.59 -21.28 12.14
C SER A 244 -8.07 -21.20 12.35
N GLU A 245 -7.39 -20.55 11.43
CA GLU A 245 -6.00 -20.12 11.53
C GLU A 245 -5.81 -18.80 10.77
N ILE A 246 -4.81 -17.99 11.12
CA ILE A 246 -4.50 -16.76 10.38
C ILE A 246 -3.44 -17.10 9.32
N PRO A 247 -3.77 -17.12 8.01
CA PRO A 247 -2.79 -17.35 6.95
C PRO A 247 -1.71 -16.28 6.95
N GLN A 248 -0.46 -16.68 6.68
CA GLN A 248 0.67 -15.74 6.63
C GLN A 248 0.44 -14.59 5.64
N VAL A 249 -0.28 -14.84 4.54
CA VAL A 249 -0.61 -13.81 3.56
C VAL A 249 -1.43 -12.64 4.15
N LEU A 250 -2.32 -12.87 5.12
CA LEU A 250 -3.09 -11.78 5.73
C LEU A 250 -2.21 -10.85 6.57
N LYS A 251 -1.10 -11.39 7.11
CA LYS A 251 -0.07 -10.62 7.79
C LYS A 251 0.78 -9.85 6.80
N ASP A 252 1.25 -10.52 5.74
CA ASP A 252 2.10 -9.93 4.70
C ASP A 252 1.40 -8.80 3.93
N LEU A 253 0.07 -8.87 3.81
CA LEU A 253 -0.78 -7.84 3.19
C LEU A 253 -1.22 -6.73 4.17
N GLY A 254 -0.90 -6.88 5.46
CA GLY A 254 -1.23 -5.93 6.52
C GLY A 254 -2.73 -5.87 6.85
N ILE A 255 -3.50 -6.90 6.50
CA ILE A 255 -4.92 -7.01 6.87
C ILE A 255 -5.01 -7.37 8.34
N ILE A 256 -4.27 -8.40 8.75
CA ILE A 256 -4.16 -8.88 10.14
C ILE A 256 -2.66 -9.04 10.47
N PRO A 257 -1.91 -7.94 10.67
CA PRO A 257 -0.49 -8.01 11.01
C PRO A 257 -0.27 -8.64 12.38
N ASP A 258 0.92 -9.19 12.63
CA ASP A 258 1.27 -9.84 13.92
C ASP A 258 1.15 -8.91 15.12
N LYS A 259 1.38 -7.62 14.91
CA LYS A 259 1.31 -6.59 15.94
C LYS A 259 0.78 -5.30 15.34
N ARG A 260 -0.03 -4.59 16.12
CA ARG A 260 -0.39 -3.19 15.87
C ARG A 260 0.18 -2.29 16.96
N ALA A 261 0.58 -1.08 16.58
CA ALA A 261 0.79 0.02 17.51
C ALA A 261 -0.57 0.53 18.02
N GLU A 262 -0.60 1.06 19.24
CA GLU A 262 -1.84 1.54 19.89
C GLU A 262 -2.56 2.62 19.06
N GLU A 263 -1.79 3.49 18.39
CA GLU A 263 -2.34 4.55 17.55
C GLU A 263 -3.07 4.04 16.30
N GLU A 264 -2.76 2.83 15.83
CA GLU A 264 -3.44 2.20 14.70
C GLU A 264 -4.89 1.82 15.03
N ASN A 265 -5.23 1.63 16.31
CA ASN A 265 -6.59 1.27 16.74
C ASN A 265 -7.62 2.35 16.40
N LYS A 266 -7.19 3.59 16.12
CA LYS A 266 -8.06 4.69 15.70
C LYS A 266 -8.29 4.73 14.19
N THR A 267 -7.50 3.96 13.44
CA THR A 267 -7.57 3.91 11.98
C THR A 267 -8.70 3.00 11.52
N TYR A 268 -9.18 3.19 10.30
CA TYR A 268 -10.31 2.43 9.74
C TYR A 268 -9.89 1.42 8.68
N VAL A 269 -10.69 0.38 8.56
CA VAL A 269 -10.70 -0.53 7.41
C VAL A 269 -12.06 -0.51 6.77
N TYR A 270 -12.10 -0.59 5.44
CA TYR A 270 -13.32 -0.60 4.65
C TYR A 270 -13.30 -1.79 3.72
N PHE A 271 -14.40 -2.55 3.69
CA PHE A 271 -14.55 -3.71 2.83
C PHE A 271 -15.88 -3.63 2.10
N ASP A 272 -15.83 -3.85 0.79
CA ASP A 272 -17.02 -4.10 -0.02
C ASP A 272 -17.08 -5.60 -0.33
N ALA A 273 -18.05 -6.27 0.29
CA ALA A 273 -18.26 -7.70 0.10
C ALA A 273 -19.24 -8.01 -1.06
N THR A 274 -19.79 -6.99 -1.72
CA THR A 274 -20.76 -7.16 -2.81
C THR A 274 -20.15 -7.84 -4.05
N GLU A 275 -21.02 -8.30 -4.95
CA GLU A 275 -20.58 -8.84 -6.24
C GLU A 275 -19.79 -7.78 -7.02
N GLY A 276 -18.53 -8.08 -7.33
CA GLY A 276 -17.63 -7.06 -7.85
C GLY A 276 -16.16 -7.42 -7.72
N GLU A 277 -15.33 -6.45 -8.04
CA GLU A 277 -13.89 -6.49 -7.79
C GLU A 277 -13.49 -5.14 -7.22
N TYR A 278 -12.88 -5.16 -6.03
CA TYR A 278 -12.45 -3.97 -5.35
C TYR A 278 -10.98 -4.09 -4.97
N LEU A 279 -10.21 -3.05 -5.28
CA LEU A 279 -8.76 -3.00 -5.13
C LEU A 279 -8.35 -2.12 -3.95
N PRO A 280 -7.17 -2.37 -3.36
CA PRO A 280 -6.75 -1.72 -2.14
C PRO A 280 -6.28 -0.30 -2.40
N LEU A 281 -6.80 0.60 -1.58
CA LEU A 281 -6.17 1.87 -1.29
C LEU A 281 -5.62 1.85 0.14
N ARG A 282 -4.42 2.41 0.34
CA ARG A 282 -3.85 2.59 1.68
C ARG A 282 -3.54 4.05 1.98
N GLY A 283 -3.46 4.35 3.28
CA GLY A 283 -2.73 5.52 3.76
C GLY A 283 -3.53 6.78 4.01
N SER A 284 -4.85 6.85 3.79
CA SER A 284 -5.66 8.08 4.00
C SER A 284 -5.47 9.19 2.92
N ALA A 285 -6.27 10.26 3.01
CA ALA A 285 -6.18 11.45 2.18
C ALA A 285 -6.31 12.76 2.99
N PHE A 286 -6.01 13.88 2.34
CA PHE A 286 -5.92 15.22 2.95
C PHE A 286 -7.14 15.72 3.75
N TYR A 287 -8.34 15.14 3.60
CA TYR A 287 -9.55 15.58 4.32
C TYR A 287 -10.10 14.50 5.25
N CYS A 288 -9.48 13.33 5.28
CA CYS A 288 -9.88 12.22 6.11
C CYS A 288 -9.22 12.41 7.47
N THR A 289 -10.00 12.88 8.46
CA THR A 289 -9.48 13.18 9.80
C THR A 289 -9.32 11.90 10.63
N SER A 290 -10.16 11.70 11.66
CA SER A 290 -10.07 10.57 12.59
C SER A 290 -10.52 9.23 12.00
N GLY A 291 -11.13 9.21 10.81
CA GLY A 291 -11.56 8.00 10.12
C GLY A 291 -10.46 7.32 9.31
N SER A 292 -9.19 7.55 9.64
CA SER A 292 -8.09 7.27 8.71
C SER A 292 -6.71 7.26 9.38
N GLY A 293 -5.67 6.86 8.65
CA GLY A 293 -4.30 6.75 9.15
C GLY A 293 -3.40 5.96 8.20
N PRO A 294 -2.12 5.79 8.54
CA PRO A 294 -1.18 5.05 7.69
C PRO A 294 -1.55 3.57 7.54
N SER A 295 -2.26 3.01 8.52
CA SER A 295 -2.73 1.62 8.48
C SER A 295 -4.08 1.46 7.79
N ALA A 296 -4.69 2.56 7.32
CA ALA A 296 -6.03 2.52 6.77
C ALA A 296 -6.04 1.70 5.48
N LEU A 297 -6.99 0.78 5.35
CA LEU A 297 -7.17 -0.07 4.18
C LEU A 297 -8.58 0.13 3.65
N PHE A 298 -8.69 0.50 2.39
CA PHE A 298 -9.97 0.66 1.72
C PHE A 298 -10.04 -0.32 0.55
N LEU A 299 -10.90 -1.33 0.68
CA LEU A 299 -11.21 -2.37 -0.31
C LEU A 299 -12.66 -2.24 -0.78
N GLY A 300 -13.02 -1.05 -1.27
CA GLY A 300 -14.36 -0.77 -1.82
C GLY A 300 -14.37 0.05 -3.10
N ASN A 301 -13.20 0.29 -3.71
CA ASN A 301 -13.13 1.02 -4.98
C ASN A 301 -12.87 0.05 -6.13
N PRO A 302 -13.67 0.08 -7.20
CA PRO A 302 -13.39 -0.72 -8.39
C PRO A 302 -12.11 -0.22 -9.08
N ARG A 303 -11.51 -1.05 -9.94
CA ARG A 303 -10.30 -0.66 -10.72
C ARG A 303 -10.44 0.64 -11.51
N SER A 304 -11.66 0.96 -11.94
CA SER A 304 -12.03 2.17 -12.67
C SER A 304 -12.25 3.39 -11.78
N GLY A 305 -12.11 3.24 -10.45
CA GLY A 305 -12.27 4.33 -9.50
C GLY A 305 -11.17 5.37 -9.71
N SER A 306 -11.56 6.63 -9.91
CA SER A 306 -10.64 7.76 -10.02
C SER A 306 -11.24 8.94 -9.27
N LEU A 307 -10.67 9.28 -8.12
CA LEU A 307 -11.12 10.40 -7.30
C LEU A 307 -9.96 11.39 -7.09
N ALA A 308 -10.29 12.64 -6.75
CA ALA A 308 -9.31 13.71 -6.56
C ALA A 308 -8.37 13.50 -5.37
N ILE A 309 -8.59 12.41 -4.64
CA ILE A 309 -7.91 11.98 -3.43
C ILE A 309 -7.21 10.64 -3.61
N ILE A 310 -7.33 10.01 -4.78
CA ILE A 310 -6.72 8.72 -5.10
C ILE A 310 -5.55 8.95 -6.04
N GLY A 311 -4.36 8.66 -5.55
CA GLY A 311 -3.10 8.65 -6.25
C GLY A 311 -2.40 7.30 -6.10
N PHE A 312 -1.06 7.33 -6.13
CA PHE A 312 -0.23 6.13 -6.10
C PHE A 312 1.25 6.49 -5.95
N ARG A 313 2.09 5.47 -5.75
CA ARG A 313 3.53 5.60 -5.94
C ARG A 313 4.13 4.37 -6.63
N SER A 314 5.23 4.59 -7.35
CA SER A 314 5.98 3.52 -8.01
C SER A 314 7.03 2.92 -7.09
N ALA A 315 7.40 1.68 -7.38
CA ALA A 315 8.51 0.97 -6.80
C ALA A 315 9.38 0.34 -7.90
N PHE A 316 10.56 -0.13 -7.51
CA PHE A 316 11.54 -0.78 -8.38
C PHE A 316 12.28 -1.87 -7.60
N TYR A 317 12.84 -2.87 -8.29
CA TYR A 317 13.62 -3.93 -7.64
C TYR A 317 14.92 -4.24 -8.40
N GLU A 318 15.94 -4.65 -7.64
CA GLU A 318 17.28 -5.01 -8.11
C GLU A 318 17.52 -6.51 -7.90
N VAL A 319 18.15 -7.17 -8.88
CA VAL A 319 18.47 -8.60 -8.83
C VAL A 319 19.92 -8.80 -9.24
N ASN A 320 20.66 -9.65 -8.51
CA ASN A 320 22.07 -9.97 -8.74
C ASN A 320 23.00 -8.75 -8.67
N GLY A 321 22.74 -7.82 -7.75
CA GLY A 321 23.57 -6.62 -7.60
C GLY A 321 23.48 -5.62 -8.76
N LYS A 322 22.52 -5.79 -9.67
CA LYS A 322 22.33 -4.96 -10.87
C LYS A 322 20.90 -4.45 -10.96
N LEU A 323 20.76 -3.19 -11.36
CA LEU A 323 19.47 -2.68 -11.76
C LEU A 323 19.03 -3.47 -13.00
N ILE A 324 17.76 -3.84 -13.08
CA ILE A 324 17.25 -4.66 -14.20
C ILE A 324 17.35 -3.94 -15.56
N THR A 325 17.62 -2.64 -15.54
CA THR A 325 17.89 -1.80 -16.70
C THR A 325 19.36 -1.83 -17.16
N GLU A 326 20.27 -2.48 -16.43
CA GLU A 326 21.71 -2.66 -16.73
C GLU A 326 22.06 -4.08 -17.21
#